data_AF-A0AAV0N2P1-F1
#
_entry.id   AF-A0AAV0N2P1-F1
#
_cell.length_a   1.000
_cell.length_b   1.000
_cell.length_c   1.000
_cell.angle_alpha   90.00
_cell.angle_beta   90.00
_cell.angle_gamma   90.00
#
_symmetry.space_group_name_H-M   'P 1'
#
loop_
_entity.id
_entity.type
_entity.pdbx_description
1 polymer ?
#
loop_
_entity_poly.entity_id
_entity_poly.type
_entity_poly.pdbx_seq_one_letter_code
_entity_poly.pdbx_strand_id
1 'polypeptide(L)'
;MENSLATLLLLVLFLSPSLHDLPLTADAISGCGDHCRSMNDCEGKLICIHGECGDDPDIGSDKCGGGDDDDEGEHRSNCRANGTKDCGDGSYETYTCSPPVTSETRATLTVNSFEDGGDGGGPSECDGVYHSDDDKVVALSTGWYEGGSRCGKMIRITQNGKSVEAMVVDECDSMQGCDQEHAGLPPCKNNIVDGSPAVWDALGLAQDEGEVPVTWTMA
;
A
#
# COMPACT_ATOMS: atom_id res chain seq x y z
N MET A 1 -15.23 -68.82 -22.22
CA MET A 1 -14.97 -68.99 -23.66
C MET A 1 -16.24 -68.56 -24.38
N GLU A 2 -16.37 -67.27 -24.66
CA GLU A 2 -15.95 -66.56 -25.88
C GLU A 2 -17.23 -66.19 -26.62
N ASN A 3 -17.47 -64.89 -26.84
CA ASN A 3 -17.94 -64.40 -28.13
C ASN A 3 -17.84 -62.88 -28.20
N SER A 4 -17.20 -62.46 -29.29
CA SER A 4 -16.92 -61.11 -29.75
C SER A 4 -17.90 -60.75 -30.89
N LEU A 5 -17.91 -59.46 -31.25
CA LEU A 5 -18.39 -58.83 -32.50
C LEU A 5 -19.86 -58.36 -32.63
N ALA A 6 -20.01 -57.05 -32.42
CA ALA A 6 -20.35 -56.02 -33.42
C ALA A 6 -21.56 -56.17 -34.36
N THR A 7 -22.50 -55.22 -34.26
CA THR A 7 -23.35 -54.59 -35.33
C THR A 7 -24.41 -53.71 -34.62
N LEU A 8 -24.93 -52.57 -35.06
CA LEU A 8 -24.61 -51.49 -36.00
C LEU A 8 -25.73 -50.43 -35.78
N LEU A 9 -25.37 -49.14 -35.77
CA LEU A 9 -26.16 -47.90 -35.95
C LEU A 9 -27.70 -47.86 -35.74
N LEU A 10 -28.17 -46.87 -34.99
CA LEU A 10 -29.26 -45.97 -35.43
C LEU A 10 -29.15 -44.59 -34.76
N LEU A 11 -29.23 -43.57 -35.60
CA LEU A 11 -29.06 -42.13 -35.33
C LEU A 11 -30.19 -41.54 -34.48
N VAL A 12 -29.85 -40.65 -33.55
CA VAL A 12 -30.65 -39.42 -33.28
C VAL A 12 -29.68 -38.28 -32.97
N LEU A 13 -29.35 -37.49 -34.01
CA LEU A 13 -28.97 -36.09 -33.85
C LEU A 13 -30.20 -35.36 -33.32
N PHE A 14 -30.07 -34.49 -32.32
CA PHE A 14 -30.69 -33.16 -32.26
C PHE A 14 -30.37 -32.48 -30.92
N LEU A 15 -29.81 -31.26 -31.05
CA LEU A 15 -29.77 -30.14 -30.09
C LEU A 15 -28.56 -30.08 -29.12
N SER A 16 -27.52 -29.39 -29.58
CA SER A 16 -26.69 -28.53 -28.71
C SER A 16 -27.59 -27.51 -27.99
N PRO A 17 -27.24 -27.13 -26.75
CA PRO A 17 -26.57 -25.84 -26.63
C PRO A 17 -25.45 -25.78 -25.58
N SER A 18 -24.45 -24.99 -25.95
CA SER A 18 -23.76 -24.03 -25.07
C SER A 18 -22.71 -24.51 -24.08
N LEU A 19 -21.49 -24.05 -24.38
CA LEU A 19 -20.50 -23.52 -23.45
C LEU A 19 -21.06 -23.32 -22.03
N HIS A 20 -20.45 -24.00 -21.07
CA HIS A 20 -20.34 -23.48 -19.72
C HIS A 20 -18.85 -23.35 -19.42
N ASP A 21 -18.20 -22.48 -20.20
CA ASP A 21 -17.07 -21.73 -19.69
C ASP A 21 -17.62 -20.92 -18.51
N LEU A 22 -17.22 -21.29 -17.30
CA LEU A 22 -17.37 -20.42 -16.15
C LEU A 22 -16.66 -19.09 -16.49
N PRO A 23 -17.33 -17.93 -16.43
CA PRO A 23 -16.61 -16.68 -16.44
C PRO A 23 -15.82 -16.65 -15.13
N LEU A 24 -14.53 -16.91 -15.22
CA LEU A 24 -13.58 -16.28 -14.32
C LEU A 24 -13.77 -14.79 -14.60
N THR A 25 -14.56 -14.10 -13.78
CA THR A 25 -14.46 -12.65 -13.68
C THR A 25 -13.09 -12.40 -13.08
N ALA A 26 -12.07 -12.40 -13.93
CA ALA A 26 -10.90 -11.58 -13.67
C ALA A 26 -11.49 -10.17 -13.60
N ASP A 27 -11.58 -9.61 -12.40
CA ASP A 27 -11.76 -8.17 -12.26
C ASP A 27 -10.66 -7.56 -13.11
N ALA A 28 -11.06 -6.96 -14.23
CA ALA A 28 -10.13 -6.31 -15.12
C ALA A 28 -9.53 -5.18 -14.28
N ILE A 29 -8.29 -5.36 -13.84
CA ILE A 29 -7.60 -4.35 -13.07
C ILE A 29 -7.52 -3.10 -13.97
N SER A 30 -8.15 -2.03 -13.51
CA SER A 30 -8.52 -0.86 -14.30
C SER A 30 -7.32 0.07 -14.45
N GLY A 31 -7.09 0.53 -15.69
CA GLY A 31 -6.01 1.42 -16.07
C GLY A 31 -6.35 2.90 -15.82
N CYS A 32 -5.49 3.81 -16.27
CA CYS A 32 -5.68 5.25 -16.11
C CYS A 32 -7.05 5.75 -16.62
N GLY A 33 -7.80 6.47 -15.78
CA GLY A 33 -9.11 7.03 -16.08
C GLY A 33 -10.27 6.03 -16.01
N ASP A 34 -10.00 4.76 -15.72
CA ASP A 34 -11.05 3.76 -15.57
C ASP A 34 -11.76 3.89 -14.21
N HIS A 35 -13.03 3.50 -14.17
CA HIS A 35 -13.84 3.59 -12.95
C HIS A 35 -13.36 2.61 -11.88
N CYS A 36 -13.12 3.14 -10.69
CA CYS A 36 -12.80 2.36 -9.49
C CYS A 36 -13.79 2.67 -8.37
N ARG A 37 -14.03 1.66 -7.54
CA ARG A 37 -14.78 1.73 -6.27
C ARG A 37 -13.83 1.64 -5.08
N SER A 38 -12.72 0.94 -5.26
CA SER A 38 -11.72 0.67 -4.24
C SER A 38 -10.32 0.86 -4.80
N MET A 39 -9.33 0.97 -3.92
CA MET A 39 -7.93 1.12 -4.32
C MET A 39 -7.39 -0.10 -5.09
N ASN A 40 -7.96 -1.29 -4.86
CA ASN A 40 -7.54 -2.52 -5.51
C ASN A 40 -8.09 -2.67 -6.93
N ASP A 41 -8.99 -1.77 -7.33
CA ASP A 41 -9.55 -1.80 -8.68
C ASP A 41 -8.52 -1.26 -9.69
N CYS A 42 -7.46 -0.58 -9.25
CA CYS A 42 -6.50 0.12 -10.10
C CYS A 42 -5.20 -0.64 -10.34
N GLU A 43 -4.63 -0.51 -11.54
CA GLU A 43 -3.45 -1.29 -11.94
C GLU A 43 -2.14 -0.81 -11.33
N GLY A 44 -1.41 -1.74 -10.72
CA GLY A 44 -0.03 -1.56 -10.31
C GLY A 44 0.13 -0.51 -9.20
N LYS A 45 0.57 0.70 -9.56
CA LYS A 45 0.82 1.80 -8.62
C LYS A 45 -0.26 2.90 -8.69
N LEU A 46 -1.32 2.67 -9.47
CA LEU A 46 -2.41 3.61 -9.61
C LEU A 46 -3.30 3.57 -8.37
N ILE A 47 -3.86 4.71 -8.01
CA ILE A 47 -4.78 4.84 -6.88
C ILE A 47 -6.16 5.28 -7.36
N CYS A 48 -7.19 4.90 -6.60
CA CYS A 48 -8.57 5.27 -6.92
C CYS A 48 -8.90 6.68 -6.39
N ILE A 49 -8.98 7.67 -7.27
CA ILE A 49 -9.20 9.10 -6.97
C ILE A 49 -10.56 9.51 -7.56
N HIS A 50 -11.49 9.96 -6.72
CA HIS A 50 -12.83 10.38 -7.14
C HIS A 50 -13.63 9.34 -7.98
N GLY A 51 -13.30 8.06 -7.82
CA GLY A 51 -13.94 6.98 -8.56
C GLY A 51 -13.26 6.66 -9.89
N GLU A 52 -12.07 7.21 -10.15
CA GLU A 52 -11.25 6.92 -11.33
C GLU A 52 -9.81 6.55 -10.92
N CYS A 53 -9.17 5.63 -11.66
CA CYS A 53 -7.79 5.25 -11.41
C CYS A 53 -6.82 6.32 -11.95
N GLY A 54 -5.95 6.84 -11.09
CA GLY A 54 -4.99 7.89 -11.42
C GLY A 54 -3.65 7.72 -10.73
N ASP A 55 -2.70 8.57 -11.10
CA ASP A 55 -1.39 8.64 -10.44
C ASP A 55 -1.52 9.11 -9.00
N ASP A 56 -0.63 8.63 -8.13
CA ASP A 56 -0.54 9.14 -6.76
C ASP A 56 0.07 10.55 -6.80
N PRO A 57 -0.69 11.60 -6.43
CA PRO A 57 -0.23 12.99 -6.51
C PRO A 57 0.91 13.31 -5.53
N ASP A 58 1.14 12.46 -4.53
CA ASP A 58 2.18 12.65 -3.52
C ASP A 58 3.48 11.87 -3.86
N ILE A 59 3.40 10.84 -4.72
CA ILE A 59 4.54 9.97 -5.10
C ILE A 59 5.08 10.32 -6.50
N GLY A 60 4.37 11.15 -7.28
CA GLY A 60 4.84 11.62 -8.58
C GLY A 60 5.03 10.50 -9.61
N SER A 61 4.15 9.50 -9.62
CA SER A 61 4.14 8.53 -10.71
C SER A 61 3.67 9.21 -12.00
N ASP A 62 4.42 9.10 -13.10
CA ASP A 62 4.00 9.62 -14.42
C ASP A 62 3.32 8.52 -15.27
N LYS A 63 2.51 7.64 -14.66
CA LYS A 63 1.92 6.51 -15.39
C LYS A 63 0.70 6.92 -16.22
N CYS A 64 -0.10 7.87 -15.76
CA CYS A 64 -1.29 8.38 -16.45
C CYS A 64 -1.05 9.69 -17.21
N GLY A 65 0.20 10.01 -17.52
CA GLY A 65 0.65 11.30 -18.05
C GLY A 65 -0.34 12.02 -18.98
N GLY A 66 -0.79 13.19 -18.53
CA GLY A 66 -1.42 14.23 -19.36
C GLY A 66 -2.76 14.75 -18.85
N GLY A 67 -2.71 15.91 -18.20
CA GLY A 67 -3.88 16.73 -17.90
C GLY A 67 -3.49 17.96 -17.08
N ASP A 68 -3.07 19.02 -17.75
CA ASP A 68 -3.00 20.37 -17.18
C ASP A 68 -4.41 20.79 -16.74
N ASP A 69 -4.80 20.46 -15.50
CA ASP A 69 -5.95 21.06 -14.84
C ASP A 69 -5.42 22.05 -13.79
N ASP A 70 -5.27 23.29 -14.24
CA ASP A 70 -5.16 24.49 -13.42
C ASP A 70 -6.41 24.62 -12.53
N ASP A 71 -6.46 23.90 -11.40
CA ASP A 71 -7.43 24.16 -10.33
C ASP A 71 -6.78 25.10 -9.29
N GLU A 72 -6.79 26.39 -9.61
CA GLU A 72 -6.62 27.47 -8.63
C GLU A 72 -7.81 27.47 -7.66
N GLY A 73 -7.75 26.71 -6.57
CA GLY A 73 -8.85 26.78 -5.59
C GLY A 73 -8.88 25.81 -4.42
N GLU A 74 -7.86 25.77 -3.55
CA GLU A 74 -8.06 25.76 -2.09
C GLU A 74 -6.70 25.69 -1.39
N HIS A 75 -6.61 26.25 -0.19
CA HIS A 75 -5.48 26.14 0.72
C HIS A 75 -5.23 24.68 1.18
N ARG A 76 -4.87 23.80 0.25
CA ARG A 76 -4.23 22.53 0.55
C ARG A 76 -2.79 22.88 0.89
N SER A 77 -2.36 22.58 2.11
CA SER A 77 -0.95 22.56 2.47
C SER A 77 -0.26 21.59 1.52
N ASN A 78 0.26 22.12 0.43
CA ASN A 78 0.95 21.34 -0.58
C ASN A 78 2.27 20.90 0.05
N CYS A 79 2.27 19.69 0.63
CA CYS A 79 3.48 19.05 1.06
C CYS A 79 4.29 18.73 -0.20
N ARG A 80 5.47 19.32 -0.33
CA ARG A 80 6.39 19.10 -1.45
C ARG A 80 7.67 18.47 -0.94
N ALA A 81 8.36 17.78 -1.84
CA ALA A 81 9.74 17.41 -1.63
C ALA A 81 10.56 18.65 -1.26
N ASN A 82 11.39 18.54 -0.22
CA ASN A 82 12.28 19.62 0.23
C ASN A 82 13.72 19.44 -0.29
N GLY A 83 14.00 18.34 -0.97
CA GLY A 83 15.31 18.00 -1.50
C GLY A 83 15.34 16.59 -2.10
N THR A 84 16.55 16.12 -2.38
CA THR A 84 16.82 14.73 -2.75
C THR A 84 18.01 14.19 -1.99
N LYS A 85 18.04 12.86 -1.80
CA LYS A 85 19.14 12.10 -1.22
C LYS A 85 19.71 11.17 -2.29
N ASP A 86 21.00 11.33 -2.58
CA ASP A 86 21.71 10.45 -3.50
C ASP A 86 22.14 9.17 -2.78
N CYS A 87 21.74 8.05 -3.35
CA CYS A 87 22.05 6.68 -2.94
C CYS A 87 22.83 5.98 -4.06
N GLY A 88 23.43 4.83 -3.76
CA GLY A 88 24.27 4.11 -4.75
C GLY A 88 23.54 3.71 -6.03
N ASP A 89 22.21 3.61 -5.97
CA ASP A 89 21.30 3.14 -7.01
C ASP A 89 20.38 4.24 -7.59
N GLY A 90 20.38 5.46 -7.03
CA GLY A 90 19.50 6.53 -7.52
C GLY A 90 19.48 7.77 -6.64
N SER A 91 18.63 8.74 -7.01
CA SER A 91 18.34 9.92 -6.20
C SER A 91 16.87 9.85 -5.77
N TYR A 92 16.63 10.00 -4.47
CA TYR A 92 15.32 9.82 -3.85
C TYR A 92 14.83 11.15 -3.29
N GLU A 93 13.56 11.47 -3.45
CA GLU A 93 12.99 12.69 -2.86
C GLU A 93 13.00 12.63 -1.34
N THR A 94 13.27 13.77 -0.71
CA THR A 94 13.17 13.93 0.75
C THR A 94 12.03 14.87 1.11
N TYR A 95 11.46 14.69 2.30
CA TYR A 95 10.32 15.45 2.78
C TYR A 95 10.48 15.82 4.25
N THR A 96 9.94 16.98 4.63
CA THR A 96 9.80 17.40 6.04
C THR A 96 8.33 17.46 6.47
N CYS A 97 7.44 17.05 5.57
CA CYS A 97 6.00 17.14 5.71
C CYS A 97 5.39 15.84 5.22
N SER A 98 4.10 15.68 5.50
CA SER A 98 3.25 14.61 4.99
C SER A 98 1.90 15.21 4.57
N PRO A 99 1.08 14.51 3.79
CA PRO A 99 -0.28 14.95 3.47
C PRO A 99 -1.10 15.24 4.74
N PRO A 100 -2.15 16.09 4.67
CA PRO A 100 -2.96 16.41 5.84
C PRO A 100 -3.57 15.17 6.51
N VAL A 101 -3.47 15.09 7.84
CA VAL A 101 -4.18 14.07 8.61
C VAL A 101 -5.66 14.44 8.67
N THR A 102 -6.53 13.51 8.28
CA THR A 102 -8.00 13.68 8.23
C THR A 102 -8.71 12.55 8.97
N SER A 103 -10.04 12.49 8.87
CA SER A 103 -10.83 11.35 9.34
C SER A 103 -10.74 10.11 8.44
N GLU A 104 -10.03 10.18 7.32
CA GLU A 104 -9.72 9.05 6.42
C GLU A 104 -8.38 9.34 5.72
N THR A 105 -7.29 9.47 6.50
CA THR A 105 -5.97 9.83 5.96
C THR A 105 -5.47 8.73 5.04
N ARG A 106 -5.24 9.04 3.76
CA ARG A 106 -4.75 8.08 2.77
C ARG A 106 -3.25 7.85 2.98
N ALA A 107 -2.82 6.61 2.88
CA ALA A 107 -1.43 6.21 3.06
C ALA A 107 -1.09 4.97 2.23
N THR A 108 0.20 4.70 2.09
CA THR A 108 0.73 3.40 1.70
C THR A 108 1.18 2.66 2.94
N LEU A 109 0.71 1.44 3.13
CA LEU A 109 1.20 0.52 4.15
C LEU A 109 2.38 -0.27 3.58
N THR A 110 3.50 -0.25 4.29
CA THR A 110 4.68 -1.09 4.07
C THR A 110 4.85 -2.06 5.23
N VAL A 111 5.70 -3.08 5.05
CA VAL A 111 6.04 -4.05 6.12
C VAL A 111 7.42 -3.75 6.67
N ASN A 112 7.53 -3.69 8.00
CA ASN A 112 8.79 -3.54 8.71
C ASN A 112 8.79 -4.40 9.97
N SER A 113 9.91 -5.06 10.23
CA SER A 113 10.21 -5.75 11.48
C SER A 113 10.88 -4.80 12.46
N PHE A 114 10.26 -4.68 13.63
CA PHE A 114 10.73 -3.82 14.73
C PHE A 114 11.56 -4.60 15.76
N GLU A 115 11.91 -5.85 15.45
CA GLU A 115 12.72 -6.72 16.32
C GLU A 115 14.22 -6.37 16.26
N ASP A 116 14.96 -6.81 17.29
CA ASP A 116 16.42 -6.75 17.26
C ASP A 116 16.98 -7.65 16.15
N GLY A 117 17.66 -7.04 15.18
CA GLY A 117 18.15 -7.72 13.98
C GLY A 117 17.13 -7.80 12.83
N GLY A 118 15.98 -7.13 12.97
CA GLY A 118 15.04 -6.85 11.88
C GLY A 118 15.58 -5.81 10.89
N ASP A 119 14.73 -5.41 9.94
CA ASP A 119 15.02 -4.40 8.93
C ASP A 119 14.82 -2.95 9.42
N GLY A 120 14.13 -2.74 10.54
CA GLY A 120 13.99 -1.42 11.18
C GLY A 120 15.27 -0.81 11.75
N GLY A 121 16.40 -1.55 11.72
CA GLY A 121 17.70 -1.06 12.16
C GLY A 121 17.82 -0.94 13.69
N GLY A 122 17.65 0.26 14.22
CA GLY A 122 17.78 0.56 15.65
C GLY A 122 16.52 0.27 16.47
N PRO A 123 16.56 0.46 17.80
CA PRO A 123 15.36 0.51 18.62
C PRO A 123 14.46 1.69 18.22
N SER A 124 13.15 1.56 18.40
CA SER A 124 12.19 2.57 17.93
C SER A 124 12.27 3.91 18.65
N GLU A 125 12.09 5.01 17.93
CA GLU A 125 12.37 6.38 18.40
C GLU A 125 11.48 6.82 19.57
N CYS A 126 10.24 6.32 19.67
CA CYS A 126 9.33 6.77 20.73
C CYS A 126 9.72 6.33 22.14
N ASP A 127 10.32 5.14 22.29
CA ASP A 127 10.56 4.50 23.59
C ASP A 127 11.94 3.86 23.73
N GLY A 128 12.74 3.82 22.67
CA GLY A 128 14.10 3.31 22.67
C GLY A 128 14.18 1.80 22.88
N VAL A 129 13.15 1.05 22.50
CA VAL A 129 13.13 -0.42 22.58
C VAL A 129 12.77 -1.04 21.23
N TYR A 130 13.14 -2.31 21.07
CA TYR A 130 12.63 -3.16 20.00
C TYR A 130 11.25 -3.70 20.37
N HIS A 131 10.39 -3.91 19.37
CA HIS A 131 9.05 -4.47 19.50
C HIS A 131 8.96 -5.80 18.77
N SER A 132 8.14 -6.73 19.27
CA SER A 132 7.97 -8.04 18.64
C SER A 132 7.25 -7.90 17.30
N ASP A 133 7.52 -8.77 16.33
CA ASP A 133 6.75 -8.82 15.08
C ASP A 133 5.27 -9.22 15.31
N ASP A 134 4.99 -9.81 16.47
CA ASP A 134 3.64 -10.13 16.97
C ASP A 134 2.91 -8.90 17.57
N ASP A 135 3.62 -7.81 17.85
CA ASP A 135 3.04 -6.58 18.39
C ASP A 135 2.46 -5.73 17.25
N LYS A 136 1.25 -5.19 17.43
CA LYS A 136 0.63 -4.29 16.43
C LYS A 136 1.18 -2.89 16.59
N VAL A 137 2.35 -2.67 16.02
CA VAL A 137 3.05 -1.39 16.06
C VAL A 137 3.31 -0.88 14.65
N VAL A 138 3.50 0.44 14.55
CA VAL A 138 3.82 1.13 13.29
C VAL A 138 4.84 2.26 13.46
N ALA A 139 5.55 2.55 12.38
CA ALA A 139 6.21 3.83 12.15
C ALA A 139 5.35 4.73 11.27
N LEU A 140 5.51 6.05 11.39
CA LEU A 140 4.85 7.03 10.51
C LEU A 140 5.90 7.87 9.79
N SER A 141 5.65 8.23 8.52
CA SER A 141 6.47 9.22 7.81
C SER A 141 6.71 10.47 8.65
N THR A 142 7.90 11.06 8.57
CA THR A 142 8.36 12.24 9.36
C THR A 142 7.28 13.31 9.60
N GLY A 143 6.53 13.71 8.57
CA GLY A 143 5.48 14.73 8.72
C GLY A 143 4.28 14.29 9.56
N TRP A 144 3.90 13.02 9.49
CA TRP A 144 2.88 12.41 10.36
C TRP A 144 3.44 12.01 11.72
N TYR A 145 4.72 11.65 11.83
CA TYR A 145 5.37 11.42 13.12
C TYR A 145 5.38 12.71 13.97
N GLU A 146 5.60 13.86 13.33
CA GLU A 146 5.49 15.20 13.92
C GLU A 146 6.37 15.35 15.17
N GLY A 147 7.62 14.90 15.07
CA GLY A 147 8.58 14.93 16.19
C GLY A 147 8.10 14.15 17.42
N GLY A 148 7.45 13.01 17.20
CA GLY A 148 6.95 12.13 18.25
C GLY A 148 5.62 12.56 18.87
N SER A 149 4.90 13.53 18.28
CA SER A 149 3.61 13.99 18.84
C SER A 149 2.57 12.86 18.93
N ARG A 150 2.73 11.80 18.12
CA ARG A 150 1.86 10.62 18.07
C ARG A 150 2.41 9.39 18.80
N CYS A 151 3.61 9.46 19.39
CA CYS A 151 4.20 8.35 20.11
C CYS A 151 3.27 7.74 21.16
N GLY A 152 3.16 6.41 21.17
CA GLY A 152 2.32 5.64 22.08
C GLY A 152 0.82 5.80 21.86
N LYS A 153 0.38 6.54 20.83
CA LYS A 153 -1.04 6.67 20.48
C LYS A 153 -1.43 5.57 19.50
N MET A 154 -2.70 5.17 19.59
CA MET A 154 -3.27 4.20 18.66
C MET A 154 -3.74 4.93 17.40
N ILE A 155 -3.48 4.32 16.25
CA ILE A 155 -4.13 4.63 14.99
C ILE A 155 -4.97 3.45 14.54
N ARG A 156 -6.04 3.72 13.81
CA ARG A 156 -6.85 2.70 13.15
C ARG A 156 -6.52 2.69 11.68
N ILE A 157 -5.97 1.58 11.20
CA ILE A 157 -5.63 1.36 9.79
C ILE A 157 -6.75 0.54 9.18
N THR A 158 -7.19 0.91 7.99
CA THR A 158 -8.30 0.26 7.27
C THR A 158 -7.90 -0.07 5.84
N GLN A 159 -8.20 -1.30 5.45
CA GLN A 159 -8.00 -1.81 4.10
C GLN A 159 -9.12 -2.81 3.77
N ASN A 160 -9.78 -2.64 2.62
CA ASN A 160 -10.89 -3.49 2.15
C ASN A 160 -11.94 -3.87 3.21
N GLY A 161 -12.35 -2.89 4.04
CA GLY A 161 -13.36 -3.07 5.07
C GLY A 161 -12.90 -3.82 6.32
N LYS A 162 -11.64 -4.25 6.38
CA LYS A 162 -10.98 -4.71 7.62
C LYS A 162 -10.23 -3.56 8.25
N SER A 163 -10.16 -3.56 9.58
CA SER A 163 -9.42 -2.57 10.32
C SER A 163 -8.63 -3.19 11.47
N VAL A 164 -7.50 -2.57 11.80
CA VAL A 164 -6.66 -2.92 12.94
C VAL A 164 -6.27 -1.64 13.68
N GLU A 165 -6.23 -1.71 15.00
CA GLU A 165 -5.61 -0.66 15.82
C GLU A 165 -4.15 -1.03 16.10
N ALA A 166 -3.26 -0.08 15.86
CA ALA A 166 -1.83 -0.25 16.04
C ALA A 166 -1.23 0.97 16.74
N MET A 167 -0.20 0.74 17.56
CA MET A 167 0.48 1.79 18.31
C MET A 167 1.59 2.42 17.47
N VAL A 168 1.67 3.75 17.45
CA VAL A 168 2.80 4.46 16.84
C VAL A 168 4.00 4.35 17.77
N VAL A 169 5.06 3.71 17.31
CA VAL A 169 6.30 3.49 18.07
C VAL A 169 7.51 4.15 17.44
N ASP A 170 7.44 4.52 16.16
CA ASP A 170 8.63 4.95 15.43
C ASP A 170 8.37 6.01 14.35
N GLU A 171 9.47 6.53 13.82
CA GLU A 171 9.53 7.39 12.64
C GLU A 171 10.00 6.60 11.42
N CYS A 172 9.28 6.71 10.30
CA CYS A 172 9.79 6.35 8.99
C CYS A 172 10.45 7.60 8.40
N ASP A 173 11.78 7.72 8.55
CA ASP A 173 12.53 8.95 8.23
C ASP A 173 12.48 9.24 6.71
N SER A 174 11.80 10.33 6.33
CA SER A 174 11.73 10.79 4.94
C SER A 174 12.74 11.88 4.60
N MET A 175 13.69 12.15 5.49
CA MET A 175 14.78 13.12 5.36
C MET A 175 16.16 12.46 5.22
N GLN A 176 16.39 11.33 5.89
CA GLN A 176 17.65 10.58 5.86
C GLN A 176 17.45 9.16 5.33
N GLY A 177 18.57 8.46 5.11
CA GLY A 177 18.61 7.19 4.41
C GLY A 177 19.98 6.97 3.76
N CYS A 178 20.19 5.78 3.22
CA CYS A 178 21.40 5.37 2.49
C CYS A 178 22.68 5.48 3.32
N ASP A 179 22.53 5.31 4.63
CA ASP A 179 23.61 5.27 5.60
C ASP A 179 23.46 4.05 6.51
N GLN A 180 24.41 3.88 7.43
CA GLN A 180 24.45 2.71 8.29
C GLN A 180 23.28 2.66 9.29
N GLU A 181 22.76 3.82 9.70
CA GLU A 181 21.65 3.93 10.64
C GLU A 181 20.36 3.39 10.02
N HIS A 182 20.16 3.66 8.73
CA HIS A 182 19.00 3.20 7.95
C HIS A 182 19.25 1.90 7.18
N ALA A 183 20.22 1.08 7.61
CA ALA A 183 20.60 -0.17 6.93
C ALA A 183 20.91 -0.04 5.42
N GLY A 184 21.26 1.16 4.96
CA GLY A 184 21.47 1.49 3.54
C GLY A 184 20.20 1.66 2.72
N LEU A 185 19.01 1.61 3.33
CA LEU A 185 17.72 1.83 2.67
C LEU A 185 17.51 3.31 2.32
N PRO A 186 16.82 3.62 1.21
CA PRO A 186 16.51 5.00 0.85
C PRO A 186 15.58 5.68 1.87
N PRO A 187 15.50 7.03 1.86
CA PRO A 187 14.52 7.75 2.66
C PRO A 187 13.09 7.26 2.42
N CYS A 188 12.29 7.24 3.47
CA CYS A 188 10.86 6.93 3.39
C CYS A 188 10.13 7.93 2.50
N LYS A 189 9.03 7.48 1.89
CA LYS A 189 8.07 8.40 1.27
C LYS A 189 7.34 9.19 2.36
N ASN A 190 6.65 10.27 1.98
CA ASN A 190 5.96 11.15 2.92
C ASN A 190 4.57 10.66 3.37
N ASN A 191 4.07 9.56 2.81
CA ASN A 191 2.72 9.05 3.03
C ASN A 191 2.70 7.57 3.48
N ILE A 192 3.72 7.16 4.24
CA ILE A 192 3.92 5.78 4.74
C ILE A 192 3.36 5.60 6.14
N VAL A 193 2.62 4.51 6.30
CA VAL A 193 2.44 3.81 7.58
C VAL A 193 3.28 2.54 7.48
N ASP A 194 4.34 2.42 8.27
CA ASP A 194 5.22 1.26 8.17
C ASP A 194 4.84 0.25 9.27
N GLY A 195 4.24 -0.87 8.88
CA GLY A 195 3.54 -1.75 9.80
C GLY A 195 4.29 -3.05 10.10
N SER A 196 4.22 -3.46 11.36
CA SER A 196 4.65 -4.79 11.80
C SER A 196 3.94 -5.93 11.05
N PRO A 197 4.53 -7.13 10.98
CA PRO A 197 3.86 -8.33 10.45
C PRO A 197 2.47 -8.57 11.07
N ALA A 198 2.30 -8.34 12.38
CA ALA A 198 1.01 -8.46 13.05
C ALA A 198 -0.07 -7.48 12.54
N VAL A 199 0.31 -6.29 12.05
CA VAL A 199 -0.62 -5.35 11.40
C VAL A 199 -1.12 -5.91 10.07
N TRP A 200 -0.19 -6.43 9.25
CA TRP A 200 -0.51 -7.06 7.97
C TRP A 200 -1.41 -8.28 8.13
N ASP A 201 -1.07 -9.17 9.07
CA ASP A 201 -1.83 -10.37 9.38
C ASP A 201 -3.24 -10.04 9.88
N ALA A 202 -3.39 -9.00 10.70
CA ALA A 202 -4.69 -8.56 11.20
C ALA A 202 -5.60 -7.97 10.10
N LEU A 203 -5.01 -7.32 9.10
CA LEU A 203 -5.69 -6.90 7.88
C LEU A 203 -5.89 -8.08 6.90
N GLY A 204 -5.24 -9.22 7.15
CA GLY A 204 -5.25 -10.40 6.29
C GLY A 204 -4.67 -10.13 4.91
N LEU A 205 -3.54 -9.42 4.90
CA LEU A 205 -2.74 -9.08 3.73
C LEU A 205 -1.56 -10.03 3.62
N ALA A 206 -1.09 -10.29 2.40
CA ALA A 206 0.13 -11.04 2.19
C ALA A 206 1.33 -10.07 2.24
N GLN A 207 2.30 -10.35 3.10
CA GLN A 207 3.44 -9.46 3.35
C GLN A 207 4.38 -9.34 2.14
N ASP A 208 4.33 -10.29 1.20
CA ASP A 208 5.09 -10.27 -0.05
C ASP A 208 4.51 -9.32 -1.12
N GLU A 209 3.34 -8.72 -0.88
CA GLU A 209 2.81 -7.62 -1.71
C GLU A 209 3.65 -6.34 -1.56
N GLY A 210 4.36 -6.17 -0.44
CA GLY A 210 5.34 -5.11 -0.20
C GLY A 210 4.75 -3.72 0.10
N GLU A 211 3.87 -3.21 -0.78
CA GLU A 211 3.21 -1.91 -0.63
C GLU A 211 1.71 -2.07 -0.91
N VAL A 212 0.84 -1.65 0.01
CA VAL A 212 -0.62 -1.62 -0.23
C VAL A 212 -1.26 -0.29 0.17
N PRO A 213 -2.23 0.22 -0.60
CA PRO A 213 -2.95 1.43 -0.25
C PRO A 213 -3.90 1.19 0.94
N VAL A 214 -3.87 2.10 1.92
CA VAL A 214 -4.72 2.06 3.13
C VAL A 214 -5.28 3.43 3.46
N THR A 215 -6.22 3.48 4.41
CA THR A 215 -6.54 4.70 5.14
C THR A 215 -6.26 4.54 6.62
N TRP A 216 -5.95 5.63 7.31
CA TRP A 216 -5.76 5.64 8.75
C TRP A 216 -6.33 6.87 9.44
N THR A 217 -6.64 6.71 10.73
CA THR A 217 -7.07 7.77 11.64
C THR A 217 -6.49 7.57 13.03
N MET A 218 -6.51 8.60 13.87
CA MET A 218 -6.31 8.41 15.31
C MET A 218 -7.48 7.61 15.88
N ALA A 219 -7.20 6.63 16.75
CA ALA A 219 -8.18 5.76 17.40
C ALA A 219 -8.60 6.24 18.79
#